data_AF-A0A2V7CC38-F1
#
_entry.id   AF-A0A2V7CC38-F1
#
_cell.length_a   1.000
_cell.length_b   1.000
_cell.length_c   1.000
_cell.angle_alpha   90.00
_cell.angle_beta   90.00
_cell.angle_gamma   90.00
#
_symmetry.space_group_name_H-M   'P 1'
#
loop_
_entity.id
_entity.type
_entity.pdbx_description
1 polymer ?
#
loop_
_entity_poly.entity_id
_entity_poly.type
_entity_poly.pdbx_seq_one_letter_code
_entity_poly.pdbx_strand_id
1 'polypeptide(L)'
;MAGGVRARDDLLLRDRRARDPARLQGADAVRGRADRARRAARQADGRRGASGHRESRPARLHAGAGSERGDRQARPRGLPGPRRPHGAAAVHADRGARAGAALAAARVKFGLGLSVQHLPDEPQAVRFREHVEQVRLARAVGFTSIWASQHYLSDPFTYFQPIPTLARLAADARGLTLGTGVLLLPLHHPVDIAEQLATLDVIADGRLVCGVGLGYRDVENTAMGHDPKQRVGRLVEGLEVLERLWSGEPVDYEGRHFNLRSVRISMRPMQSPRPPIWLAANSDGGVRRAARLGDAWLMNPHTTLATLERQLALFRRERTALGRPAPAEIPLIKECYVSPEAATAVAEAARFVGPKYQAYRRWEQDKALPAGESFDASFDQLARDRFLVGDPARIVDEIARYRERLGVTMMIFRLQWPGMDQERVLRSIRLLGQKVLLKFLG
;
A
#
# COMPACT_ATOMS: atom_id res chain seq x y z
N MET A 1 53.12 5.71 -12.83
CA MET A 1 53.17 7.15 -13.16
C MET A 1 51.90 7.44 -13.96
N ALA A 2 50.77 7.77 -13.34
CA ALA A 2 50.33 9.12 -12.92
C ALA A 2 50.32 10.09 -14.13
N GLY A 3 49.27 10.78 -14.55
CA GLY A 3 47.89 11.07 -14.09
C GLY A 3 47.22 11.85 -15.27
N GLY A 4 45.97 12.32 -15.23
CA GLY A 4 44.99 12.38 -14.17
C GLY A 4 43.62 12.77 -14.76
N VAL A 5 42.57 12.37 -14.07
CA VAL A 5 41.19 12.76 -14.32
C VAL A 5 40.84 13.83 -13.29
N ARG A 6 40.53 15.05 -13.73
CA ARG A 6 39.92 16.08 -12.89
C ARG A 6 38.40 16.14 -13.14
N ALA A 7 37.71 16.34 -12.02
CA ALA A 7 36.45 17.08 -11.84
C ALA A 7 35.12 16.37 -12.13
N ARG A 8 34.51 15.81 -11.07
CA ARG A 8 33.06 15.62 -10.92
C ARG A 8 32.54 15.91 -9.48
N ASP A 9 33.19 16.82 -8.75
CA ASP A 9 32.83 17.16 -7.35
C ASP A 9 32.13 18.52 -7.16
N ASP A 10 31.69 19.21 -8.23
CA ASP A 10 31.24 20.62 -8.14
C ASP A 10 29.73 20.87 -8.21
N LEU A 11 28.89 19.93 -7.73
CA LEU A 11 27.41 20.08 -7.78
C LEU A 11 26.69 20.06 -6.41
N LEU A 12 27.40 20.23 -5.29
CA LEU A 12 26.78 20.23 -3.95
C LEU A 12 27.01 21.51 -3.10
N LEU A 13 27.51 22.60 -3.68
CA LEU A 13 27.84 23.82 -2.92
C LEU A 13 27.35 25.11 -3.58
N ARG A 14 26.06 25.22 -3.92
CA ARG A 14 25.42 26.52 -4.22
C ARG A 14 23.96 26.57 -3.78
N ASP A 15 23.71 26.58 -2.47
CA ASP A 15 22.58 27.35 -1.92
C ASP A 15 22.77 27.68 -0.42
N ARG A 16 23.86 28.40 -0.11
CA ARG A 16 24.02 29.08 1.17
C ARG A 16 24.06 30.58 0.91
N ARG A 17 22.89 31.21 0.82
CA ARG A 17 22.74 32.60 1.23
C ARG A 17 21.97 32.63 2.55
N ALA A 18 22.68 33.12 3.55
CA ALA A 18 22.27 33.25 4.93
C ALA A 18 20.92 33.98 5.07
N ARG A 19 20.02 33.39 5.85
CA ARG A 19 19.03 34.15 6.64
C ARG A 19 19.39 33.94 8.10
N ASP A 20 19.91 35.00 8.68
CA ASP A 20 20.30 35.15 10.08
C ASP A 20 19.09 34.90 11.02
N PRO A 21 19.18 33.97 11.99
CA PRO A 21 18.06 33.65 12.90
C PRO A 21 17.89 34.64 14.07
N ALA A 22 18.68 35.71 14.18
CA ALA A 22 18.72 36.56 15.39
C ALA A 22 17.86 37.84 15.36
N ARG A 23 16.92 38.01 14.42
CA ARG A 23 15.99 39.17 14.39
C ARG A 23 14.53 38.77 14.18
N LEU A 24 13.96 38.03 15.14
CA LEU A 24 12.51 37.91 15.31
C LEU A 24 12.17 37.87 16.81
N GLN A 25 12.49 38.94 17.51
CA GLN A 25 11.91 39.25 18.82
C GLN A 25 11.52 40.73 18.82
N GLY A 26 10.23 41.01 19.02
CA GLY A 26 9.74 42.36 19.30
C GLY A 26 8.56 42.79 18.42
N ALA A 27 7.41 42.97 19.07
CA ALA A 27 6.22 43.68 18.61
C ALA A 27 5.37 43.01 17.51
N ASP A 28 4.55 42.02 17.90
CA ASP A 28 3.18 41.86 17.34
C ASP A 28 2.23 40.97 18.17
N ALA A 29 2.63 40.53 19.37
CA ALA A 29 1.84 39.63 20.21
C ALA A 29 0.88 40.32 21.21
N VAL A 30 0.52 41.60 21.03
CA VAL A 30 -0.33 42.35 22.01
C VAL A 30 -1.60 42.99 21.40
N ARG A 31 -2.00 42.62 20.17
CA ARG A 31 -3.27 43.09 19.58
C ARG A 31 -4.09 41.95 18.98
N GLY A 32 -4.69 41.14 19.85
CA GLY A 32 -5.59 40.06 19.40
C GLY A 32 -6.54 39.49 20.46
N ARG A 33 -6.55 40.03 21.69
CA ARG A 33 -7.38 39.51 22.81
C ARG A 33 -8.55 40.40 23.23
N ALA A 34 -8.86 41.47 22.48
CA ALA A 34 -9.95 42.39 22.83
C ALA A 34 -11.27 42.19 22.04
N ASP A 35 -11.30 41.36 20.98
CA ASP A 35 -12.45 41.35 20.04
C ASP A 35 -13.29 40.05 20.00
N ARG A 36 -13.05 39.10 20.91
CA ARG A 36 -13.85 37.86 20.99
C ARG A 36 -14.83 37.78 22.16
N ALA A 37 -14.98 38.86 22.93
CA ALA A 37 -15.88 38.92 24.09
C ALA A 37 -17.21 39.68 23.86
N ARG A 38 -17.53 40.09 22.62
CA ARG A 38 -18.75 40.87 22.30
C ARG A 38 -19.73 40.22 21.31
N ARG A 39 -19.64 38.90 21.09
CA ARG A 39 -20.57 38.15 20.21
C ARG A 39 -21.22 36.92 20.87
N ALA A 40 -21.34 36.93 22.19
CA ALA A 40 -22.02 35.89 22.96
C ALA A 40 -22.94 36.51 24.03
N ALA A 41 -23.80 37.45 23.62
CA ALA A 41 -24.89 37.96 24.44
C ALA A 41 -25.87 38.72 23.55
N ARG A 42 -26.79 38.00 22.90
CA ARG A 42 -28.11 38.47 22.43
C ARG A 42 -28.83 37.30 21.75
N GLN A 43 -30.09 37.11 22.17
CA GLN A 43 -31.10 36.16 21.66
C GLN A 43 -31.16 34.80 22.34
N ALA A 44 -31.50 34.84 23.63
CA ALA A 44 -32.55 33.97 24.16
C ALA A 44 -33.71 34.89 24.57
N ASP A 45 -34.88 34.70 23.96
CA ASP A 45 -36.21 34.57 24.60
C ASP A 45 -37.33 34.93 23.60
N GLY A 46 -38.43 34.16 23.58
CA GLY A 46 -39.58 34.47 22.71
C GLY A 46 -40.42 33.31 22.14
N ARG A 47 -40.83 32.39 23.01
CA ARG A 47 -42.11 31.61 23.04
C ARG A 47 -43.15 31.71 21.89
N ARG A 48 -43.73 30.51 21.59
CA ARG A 48 -45.16 30.12 21.38
C ARG A 48 -45.80 30.09 19.96
N GLY A 49 -46.53 28.98 19.73
CA GLY A 49 -47.76 28.87 18.91
C GLY A 49 -47.58 28.20 17.54
N ALA A 50 -47.90 26.92 17.34
CA ALA A 50 -49.22 26.32 17.09
C ALA A 50 -49.59 26.19 15.59
N SER A 51 -49.83 24.92 15.19
CA SER A 51 -50.79 24.41 14.19
C SER A 51 -50.99 25.12 12.84
N GLY A 52 -50.83 24.35 11.75
CA GLY A 52 -51.41 24.72 10.45
C GLY A 52 -51.12 23.71 9.34
N HIS A 53 -52.04 22.76 9.13
CA HIS A 53 -52.15 22.00 7.89
C HIS A 53 -52.30 22.93 6.68
N ARG A 54 -51.64 22.62 5.56
CA ARG A 54 -52.26 22.71 4.23
C ARG A 54 -51.50 21.91 3.18
N GLU A 55 -52.22 20.95 2.61
CA GLU A 55 -51.93 20.33 1.32
C GLU A 55 -52.06 21.36 0.18
N SER A 56 -51.23 21.23 -0.86
CA SER A 56 -51.69 21.33 -2.25
C SER A 56 -50.63 20.85 -3.25
N ARG A 57 -51.11 19.87 -4.03
CA ARG A 57 -50.65 19.10 -5.21
C ARG A 57 -49.90 19.82 -6.37
N PRO A 58 -49.42 19.04 -7.38
CA PRO A 58 -48.25 19.34 -8.23
C PRO A 58 -48.60 19.92 -9.61
N ALA A 59 -47.61 20.48 -10.31
CA ALA A 59 -47.72 20.86 -11.71
C ALA A 59 -47.30 19.72 -12.66
N ARG A 60 -48.18 19.40 -13.62
CA ARG A 60 -47.99 18.46 -14.72
C ARG A 60 -47.55 19.20 -16.00
N LEU A 61 -46.68 18.52 -16.76
CA LEU A 61 -46.67 18.27 -18.22
C LEU A 61 -46.96 19.43 -19.20
N HIS A 62 -46.01 19.65 -20.11
CA HIS A 62 -46.32 19.92 -21.51
C HIS A 62 -45.54 18.96 -22.42
N ALA A 63 -46.28 18.32 -23.32
CA ALA A 63 -45.84 17.53 -24.46
C ALA A 63 -46.25 18.26 -25.76
N GLY A 64 -45.56 17.95 -26.86
CA GLY A 64 -45.86 18.35 -28.24
C GLY A 64 -44.52 18.53 -29.00
N ALA A 65 -43.98 17.60 -29.80
CA ALA A 65 -44.46 16.76 -30.91
C ALA A 65 -44.48 17.44 -32.29
N GLY A 66 -43.75 16.83 -33.24
CA GLY A 66 -43.90 16.95 -34.72
C GLY A 66 -43.12 18.09 -35.40
N SER A 67 -42.50 17.95 -36.58
CA SER A 67 -42.39 16.82 -37.52
C SER A 67 -41.42 17.17 -38.68
N GLU A 68 -40.73 16.14 -39.23
CA GLU A 68 -40.45 15.85 -40.67
C GLU A 68 -39.70 16.91 -41.53
N ARG A 69 -38.85 16.62 -42.55
CA ARG A 69 -38.56 15.48 -43.45
C ARG A 69 -37.26 15.84 -44.22
N GLY A 70 -36.53 14.87 -44.77
CA GLY A 70 -35.42 15.16 -45.70
C GLY A 70 -34.58 13.96 -46.11
N ASP A 71 -35.11 13.18 -47.05
CA ASP A 71 -34.58 11.99 -47.70
C ASP A 71 -33.30 12.24 -48.54
N ARG A 72 -32.37 11.28 -48.60
CA ARG A 72 -31.40 11.08 -49.70
C ARG A 72 -30.65 9.74 -49.56
N GLN A 73 -30.99 8.81 -50.46
CA GLN A 73 -30.29 7.55 -50.75
C GLN A 73 -28.93 7.76 -51.44
N ALA A 74 -27.93 6.90 -51.13
CA ALA A 74 -26.96 6.37 -52.11
C ALA A 74 -26.11 5.19 -51.58
N ARG A 75 -26.45 3.99 -52.09
CA ARG A 75 -25.62 2.82 -52.51
C ARG A 75 -24.76 1.99 -51.52
N PRO A 76 -24.70 0.64 -51.71
CA PRO A 76 -24.11 -0.30 -50.76
C PRO A 76 -22.64 -0.64 -51.08
N ARG A 77 -21.82 -0.86 -50.03
CA ARG A 77 -20.46 -1.41 -50.14
C ARG A 77 -20.43 -2.86 -49.64
N GLY A 78 -20.14 -3.75 -50.59
CA GLY A 78 -19.36 -5.00 -50.52
C GLY A 78 -19.42 -5.88 -49.26
N LEU A 79 -19.96 -7.09 -49.44
CA LEU A 79 -19.74 -8.25 -48.57
C LEU A 79 -18.25 -8.65 -48.53
N PRO A 80 -17.65 -8.97 -47.37
CA PRO A 80 -16.36 -9.64 -47.33
C PRO A 80 -16.53 -11.16 -47.54
N GLY A 81 -15.72 -11.72 -48.44
CA GLY A 81 -15.66 -13.16 -48.73
C GLY A 81 -15.14 -14.04 -47.58
N PRO A 82 -15.18 -15.37 -47.75
CA PRO A 82 -15.01 -16.33 -46.67
C PRO A 82 -13.55 -16.39 -46.20
N ARG A 83 -13.35 -16.21 -44.89
CA ARG A 83 -12.06 -16.42 -44.22
C ARG A 83 -11.81 -17.93 -44.07
N ARG A 84 -10.66 -18.39 -44.59
CA ARG A 84 -10.13 -19.74 -44.38
C ARG A 84 -9.85 -19.98 -42.88
N PRO A 85 -10.02 -21.21 -42.37
CA PRO A 85 -9.73 -21.53 -40.98
C PRO A 85 -8.21 -21.60 -40.77
N HIS A 86 -7.67 -20.73 -39.92
CA HIS A 86 -6.32 -20.95 -39.39
C HIS A 86 -6.40 -21.95 -38.24
N GLY A 87 -5.76 -23.09 -38.46
CA GLY A 87 -5.70 -24.20 -37.53
C GLY A 87 -5.14 -23.80 -36.17
N ALA A 88 -5.83 -24.28 -35.13
CA ALA A 88 -5.29 -24.35 -33.79
C ALA A 88 -4.21 -25.43 -33.74
N ALA A 89 -2.96 -25.04 -33.51
CA ALA A 89 -1.89 -25.96 -33.13
C ALA A 89 -0.86 -25.24 -32.22
N ALA A 90 -0.77 -25.73 -30.99
CA ALA A 90 0.37 -25.67 -30.07
C ALA A 90 1.14 -24.32 -29.90
N VAL A 91 0.67 -23.44 -29.01
CA VAL A 91 1.47 -22.29 -28.50
C VAL A 91 1.53 -22.22 -26.96
N HIS A 92 1.02 -23.24 -26.25
CA HIS A 92 0.86 -23.16 -24.79
C HIS A 92 2.07 -23.61 -23.95
N ALA A 93 3.08 -24.27 -24.54
CA ALA A 93 4.23 -24.76 -23.78
C ALA A 93 5.37 -23.72 -23.62
N ASP A 94 5.58 -22.82 -24.60
CA ASP A 94 6.75 -21.91 -24.62
C ASP A 94 6.57 -20.64 -23.75
N ARG A 95 5.32 -20.20 -23.50
CA ARG A 95 5.07 -19.01 -22.67
C ARG A 95 5.42 -19.20 -21.19
N GLY A 96 5.24 -20.42 -20.66
CA GLY A 96 5.58 -20.75 -19.27
C GLY A 96 7.09 -20.73 -19.01
N ALA A 97 7.87 -21.26 -19.96
CA ALA A 97 9.33 -21.27 -19.87
C ALA A 97 9.94 -19.87 -20.01
N ARG A 98 9.43 -19.05 -20.96
CA ARG A 98 9.88 -17.65 -21.13
C ARG A 98 9.51 -16.75 -19.96
N ALA A 99 8.33 -16.94 -19.35
CA ALA A 99 7.96 -16.21 -18.14
C ALA A 99 8.81 -16.62 -16.91
N GLY A 100 9.15 -17.91 -16.78
CA GLY A 100 10.07 -18.40 -15.76
C GLY A 100 11.50 -17.85 -15.92
N ALA A 101 12.00 -17.78 -17.16
CA ALA A 101 13.30 -17.21 -17.48
C ALA A 101 13.34 -15.67 -17.27
N ALA A 102 12.27 -14.96 -17.61
CA ALA A 102 12.16 -13.52 -17.39
C ALA A 102 12.14 -13.15 -15.89
N LEU A 103 11.54 -13.97 -15.02
CA LEU A 103 11.58 -13.78 -13.57
C LEU A 103 12.98 -14.05 -12.98
N ALA A 104 13.70 -15.05 -13.51
CA ALA A 104 15.07 -15.34 -13.07
C ALA A 104 16.05 -14.20 -13.42
N ALA A 105 15.81 -13.51 -14.55
CA ALA A 105 16.55 -12.33 -14.99
C ALA A 105 16.06 -11.00 -14.36
N ALA A 106 14.94 -11.01 -13.62
CA ALA A 106 14.37 -9.79 -13.08
C ALA A 106 15.22 -9.22 -11.94
N ARG A 107 15.52 -7.92 -12.05
CA ARG A 107 16.22 -7.14 -11.03
C ARG A 107 15.38 -7.04 -9.75
N VAL A 108 16.00 -7.25 -8.59
CA VAL A 108 15.33 -7.07 -7.29
C VAL A 108 15.11 -5.59 -7.04
N LYS A 109 13.86 -5.23 -6.74
CA LYS A 109 13.44 -3.89 -6.34
C LYS A 109 13.30 -3.82 -4.82
N PHE A 110 13.44 -2.62 -4.27
CA PHE A 110 13.48 -2.42 -2.82
C PHE A 110 12.50 -1.34 -2.39
N GLY A 111 11.63 -1.68 -1.43
CA GLY A 111 10.62 -0.80 -0.87
C GLY A 111 10.89 -0.44 0.58
N LEU A 112 10.48 0.75 0.99
CA LEU A 112 10.49 1.18 2.39
C LEU A 112 9.08 1.09 2.97
N GLY A 113 8.87 0.27 3.99
CA GLY A 113 7.65 0.23 4.78
C GLY A 113 7.67 1.27 5.90
N LEU A 114 6.77 2.25 5.82
CA LEU A 114 6.72 3.45 6.68
C LEU A 114 5.73 3.35 7.84
N SER A 115 4.73 2.47 7.74
CA SER A 115 3.66 2.35 8.73
C SER A 115 4.11 1.55 9.95
N VAL A 116 4.89 2.23 10.78
CA VAL A 116 5.39 1.72 12.05
C VAL A 116 4.51 2.25 13.17
N GLN A 117 4.23 1.35 14.10
CA GLN A 117 3.69 1.66 15.41
C GLN A 117 4.60 2.71 16.07
N HIS A 118 4.05 3.83 16.53
CA HIS A 118 4.74 4.77 17.41
C HIS A 118 4.21 4.64 18.83
N LEU A 119 5.00 5.05 19.82
CA LEU A 119 4.54 5.09 21.20
C LEU A 119 3.57 6.28 21.36
N PRO A 120 2.55 6.17 22.23
CA PRO A 120 1.48 7.16 22.33
C PRO A 120 1.94 8.49 22.95
N ASP A 121 2.99 8.45 23.77
CA ASP A 121 3.63 9.60 24.39
C ASP A 121 4.63 10.32 23.47
N GLU A 122 4.95 9.74 22.32
CA GLU A 122 5.84 10.39 21.34
C GLU A 122 5.15 11.54 20.61
N PRO A 123 5.88 12.63 20.29
CA PRO A 123 5.34 13.74 19.53
C PRO A 123 5.06 13.33 18.08
N GLN A 124 3.82 12.94 17.78
CA GLN A 124 3.42 12.35 16.50
C GLN A 124 3.72 13.24 15.29
N ALA A 125 3.66 14.57 15.45
CA ALA A 125 4.04 15.51 14.39
C ALA A 125 5.55 15.46 14.07
N VAL A 126 6.40 15.17 15.07
CA VAL A 126 7.84 14.94 14.85
C VAL A 126 8.02 13.60 14.12
N ARG A 127 7.37 12.54 14.60
CA ARG A 127 7.42 11.20 13.99
C ARG A 127 6.98 11.19 12.52
N PHE A 128 6.01 12.03 12.16
CA PHE A 128 5.64 12.20 10.76
C PHE A 128 6.70 12.94 9.93
N ARG A 129 7.37 13.96 10.49
CA ARG A 129 8.48 14.65 9.80
C ARG A 129 9.68 13.73 9.59
N GLU A 130 9.92 12.84 10.54
CA GLU A 130 10.93 11.79 10.40
C GLU A 130 10.63 10.84 9.23
N HIS A 131 9.37 10.47 9.02
CA HIS A 131 8.96 9.71 7.82
C HIS A 131 9.25 10.47 6.53
N VAL A 132 9.04 11.79 6.48
CA VAL A 132 9.42 12.61 5.32
C VAL A 132 10.92 12.50 5.04
N GLU A 133 11.75 12.58 6.07
CA GLU A 133 13.21 12.45 5.94
C GLU A 133 13.62 11.05 5.48
N GLN A 134 13.02 10.01 6.07
CA GLN A 134 13.25 8.61 5.67
C GLN A 134 12.92 8.38 4.20
N VAL A 135 11.80 8.90 3.70
CA VAL A 135 11.41 8.80 2.28
C VAL A 135 12.41 9.48 1.36
N ARG A 136 12.83 10.70 1.70
CA ARG A 136 13.83 11.45 0.92
C ARG A 136 15.15 10.69 0.84
N LEU A 137 15.61 10.17 1.98
CA LEU A 137 16.84 9.38 2.04
C LEU A 137 16.70 8.09 1.24
N ALA A 138 15.61 7.33 1.44
CA ALA A 138 15.35 6.08 0.74
C ALA A 138 15.38 6.27 -0.79
N ARG A 139 14.70 7.32 -1.29
CA ARG A 139 14.77 7.72 -2.69
C ARG A 139 16.20 8.01 -3.15
N ALA A 140 16.95 8.79 -2.37
CA ALA A 140 18.33 9.15 -2.72
C ALA A 140 19.29 7.96 -2.78
N VAL A 141 19.01 6.89 -2.02
CA VAL A 141 19.92 5.74 -1.89
C VAL A 141 19.43 4.48 -2.63
N GLY A 142 18.41 4.60 -3.48
CA GLY A 142 18.05 3.57 -4.46
C GLY A 142 16.83 2.71 -4.12
N PHE A 143 16.03 3.08 -3.12
CA PHE A 143 14.70 2.48 -2.94
C PHE A 143 13.77 2.92 -4.08
N THR A 144 12.91 2.00 -4.52
CA THR A 144 12.01 2.18 -5.67
C THR A 144 10.54 2.28 -5.27
N SER A 145 10.22 2.09 -3.99
CA SER A 145 8.83 2.16 -3.51
C SER A 145 8.72 2.55 -2.03
N ILE A 146 7.57 3.10 -1.65
CA ILE A 146 7.18 3.34 -0.25
C ILE A 146 5.85 2.66 0.04
N TRP A 147 5.71 2.14 1.26
CA TRP A 147 4.58 1.30 1.65
C TRP A 147 3.98 1.72 2.98
N ALA A 148 2.65 1.82 3.03
CA ALA A 148 1.92 2.11 4.25
C ALA A 148 0.84 1.05 4.53
N SER A 149 0.87 0.44 5.71
CA SER A 149 -0.17 -0.47 6.23
C SER A 149 -1.27 0.29 6.96
N GLN A 150 -2.37 -0.42 7.21
CA GLN A 150 -3.53 0.03 7.97
C GLN A 150 -3.71 -0.79 9.24
N HIS A 151 -3.99 -0.09 10.33
CA HIS A 151 -4.57 -0.64 11.55
C HIS A 151 -5.54 0.38 12.14
N TYR A 152 -6.54 -0.12 12.85
CA TYR A 152 -7.45 0.69 13.67
C TYR A 152 -7.33 0.26 15.12
N LEU A 153 -7.72 1.10 16.08
CA LEU A 153 -7.76 0.71 17.50
C LEU A 153 -6.43 0.08 17.95
N SER A 154 -5.32 0.74 17.62
CA SER A 154 -3.98 0.18 17.66
C SER A 154 -3.31 0.26 19.04
N ASP A 155 -4.11 0.33 20.12
CA ASP A 155 -3.60 0.35 21.48
C ASP A 155 -2.59 -0.82 21.73
N PRO A 156 -1.43 -0.55 22.37
CA PRO A 156 -1.03 0.71 23.00
C PRO A 156 -0.31 1.72 22.06
N PHE A 157 -0.24 1.44 20.76
CA PHE A 157 0.49 2.26 19.80
C PHE A 157 -0.39 3.26 19.06
N THR A 158 0.25 4.28 18.51
CA THR A 158 -0.34 5.15 17.49
C THR A 158 0.04 4.67 16.10
N TYR A 159 -0.85 4.95 15.13
CA TYR A 159 -0.72 4.45 13.78
C TYR A 159 -1.22 5.46 12.75
N PHE A 160 -0.40 5.77 11.75
CA PHE A 160 -0.82 6.63 10.65
C PHE A 160 -1.58 5.83 9.58
N GLN A 161 -2.73 6.36 9.15
CA GLN A 161 -3.54 5.72 8.12
C GLN A 161 -2.87 5.82 6.74
N PRO A 162 -2.95 4.78 5.90
CA PRO A 162 -2.08 4.66 4.73
C PRO A 162 -2.38 5.70 3.64
N ILE A 163 -3.65 5.93 3.31
CA ILE A 163 -4.01 6.82 2.19
C ILE A 163 -3.59 8.28 2.47
N PRO A 164 -3.93 8.90 3.62
CA PRO A 164 -3.45 10.24 3.94
C PRO A 164 -1.92 10.34 4.02
N THR A 165 -1.27 9.29 4.55
CA THR A 165 0.19 9.23 4.68
C THR A 165 0.86 9.21 3.30
N LEU A 166 0.43 8.30 2.42
CA LEU A 166 0.98 8.18 1.07
C LEU A 166 0.70 9.44 0.25
N ALA A 167 -0.50 10.02 0.34
CA ALA A 167 -0.84 11.27 -0.34
C ALA A 167 0.10 12.41 0.09
N ARG A 168 0.34 12.57 1.39
CA ARG A 168 1.24 13.61 1.92
C ARG A 168 2.70 13.37 1.52
N LEU A 169 3.14 12.11 1.43
CA LEU A 169 4.52 11.74 1.11
C LEU A 169 4.79 11.64 -0.40
N ALA A 170 3.77 11.66 -1.26
CA ALA A 170 3.91 11.52 -2.71
C ALA A 170 4.87 12.55 -3.33
N ALA A 171 4.85 13.80 -2.83
CA ALA A 171 5.74 14.87 -3.30
C ALA A 171 7.21 14.62 -2.95
N ASP A 172 7.48 13.95 -1.83
CA ASP A 172 8.82 13.57 -1.38
C ASP A 172 9.29 12.25 -2.03
N ALA A 173 8.34 11.40 -2.43
CA ALA A 173 8.53 10.09 -3.07
C ALA A 173 8.44 10.13 -4.61
N ARG A 174 8.81 11.24 -5.26
CA ARG A 174 8.72 11.38 -6.73
C ARG A 174 9.47 10.25 -7.46
N GLY A 175 8.75 9.55 -8.33
CA GLY A 175 9.26 8.42 -9.11
C GLY A 175 9.22 7.07 -8.39
N LEU A 176 8.89 7.01 -7.10
CA LEU A 176 8.77 5.76 -6.36
C LEU A 176 7.36 5.18 -6.51
N THR A 177 7.19 3.87 -6.54
CA THR A 177 5.86 3.28 -6.38
C THR A 177 5.29 3.60 -4.99
N LEU A 178 4.01 3.96 -4.92
CA LEU A 178 3.28 4.10 -3.66
C LEU A 178 2.45 2.85 -3.46
N GLY A 179 2.57 2.19 -2.32
CA GLY A 179 1.87 0.93 -2.07
C GLY A 179 1.12 0.93 -0.75
N THR A 180 -0.11 0.44 -0.75
CA THR A 180 -0.75 0.03 0.51
C THR A 180 -0.21 -1.35 0.89
N GLY A 181 0.27 -1.55 2.12
CA GLY A 181 0.98 -2.78 2.52
C GLY A 181 0.65 -3.27 3.92
N VAL A 182 -0.63 -3.42 4.31
CA VAL A 182 -1.84 -3.50 3.46
C VAL A 182 -2.97 -2.56 3.89
N LEU A 183 -3.93 -2.33 2.99
CA LEU A 183 -5.26 -1.79 3.28
C LEU A 183 -6.23 -2.92 3.67
N LEU A 184 -7.01 -2.73 4.75
CA LEU A 184 -7.94 -3.72 5.28
C LEU A 184 -9.30 -3.63 4.57
N LEU A 185 -9.35 -4.06 3.30
CA LEU A 185 -10.49 -3.85 2.40
C LEU A 185 -11.86 -4.27 2.99
N PRO A 186 -12.01 -5.37 3.76
CA PRO A 186 -13.31 -5.76 4.33
C PRO A 186 -13.96 -4.73 5.26
N LEU A 187 -13.16 -3.80 5.80
CA LEU A 187 -13.60 -2.74 6.71
C LEU A 187 -14.16 -1.51 5.98
N HIS A 188 -14.06 -1.46 4.66
CA HIS A 188 -14.42 -0.29 3.86
C HIS A 188 -15.61 -0.56 2.97
N HIS A 189 -16.35 0.50 2.65
CA HIS A 189 -17.31 0.46 1.56
C HIS A 189 -16.55 0.57 0.21
N PRO A 190 -16.82 -0.29 -0.78
CA PRO A 190 -16.01 -0.35 -2.00
C PRO A 190 -16.11 0.93 -2.86
N VAL A 191 -17.22 1.67 -2.78
CA VAL A 191 -17.34 2.98 -3.48
C VAL A 191 -16.38 4.02 -2.91
N ASP A 192 -16.33 4.13 -1.57
CA ASP A 192 -15.45 5.08 -0.89
C ASP A 192 -13.98 4.77 -1.19
N ILE A 193 -13.59 3.50 -1.06
CA ILE A 193 -12.20 3.11 -1.30
C ILE A 193 -11.80 3.19 -2.79
N ALA A 194 -12.73 2.98 -3.72
CA ALA A 194 -12.49 3.16 -5.15
C ALA A 194 -12.08 4.59 -5.48
N GLU A 195 -12.83 5.57 -4.96
CA GLU A 195 -12.58 7.01 -5.18
C GLU A 195 -11.29 7.46 -4.51
N GLN A 196 -11.04 7.04 -3.26
CA GLN A 196 -9.82 7.42 -2.54
C GLN A 196 -8.56 6.86 -3.22
N LEU A 197 -8.59 5.60 -3.66
CA LEU A 197 -7.44 4.99 -4.33
C LEU A 197 -7.27 5.52 -5.76
N ALA A 198 -8.34 5.83 -6.49
CA ALA A 198 -8.24 6.51 -7.78
C ALA A 198 -7.61 7.90 -7.63
N THR A 199 -8.01 8.65 -6.61
CA THR A 199 -7.40 9.94 -6.25
C THR A 199 -5.93 9.80 -5.89
N LEU A 200 -5.58 8.80 -5.07
CA LEU A 200 -4.19 8.53 -4.72
C LEU A 200 -3.37 8.11 -5.93
N ASP A 201 -3.94 7.36 -6.88
CA ASP A 201 -3.26 7.00 -8.13
C ASP A 201 -2.95 8.22 -8.98
N VAL A 202 -3.87 9.19 -9.05
CA VAL A 202 -3.61 10.50 -9.70
C VAL A 202 -2.48 11.25 -9.00
N ILE A 203 -2.52 11.34 -7.67
CA ILE A 203 -1.44 11.97 -6.88
C ILE A 203 -0.09 11.25 -7.08
N ALA A 204 -0.14 9.93 -7.30
CA ALA A 204 1.02 9.09 -7.54
C ALA A 204 1.48 9.09 -9.01
N ASP A 205 0.89 9.89 -9.91
CA ASP A 205 1.17 9.88 -11.35
C ASP A 205 1.07 8.45 -11.96
N GLY A 206 0.05 7.69 -11.56
CA GLY A 206 -0.15 6.32 -12.03
C GLY A 206 0.86 5.30 -11.48
N ARG A 207 1.43 5.54 -10.30
CA ARG A 207 2.42 4.65 -9.65
C ARG A 207 1.87 3.95 -8.40
N LEU A 208 0.55 3.85 -8.25
CA LEU A 208 -0.06 3.17 -7.11
C LEU A 208 -0.05 1.64 -7.27
N VAL A 209 0.26 0.93 -6.19
CA VAL A 209 -0.08 -0.48 -6.00
C VAL A 209 -1.09 -0.61 -4.87
N CYS A 210 -2.25 -1.20 -5.18
CA CYS A 210 -3.30 -1.50 -4.23
C CYS A 210 -3.01 -2.83 -3.52
N GLY A 211 -2.17 -2.79 -2.47
CA GLY A 211 -1.98 -3.95 -1.61
C GLY A 211 -3.08 -4.02 -0.54
N VAL A 212 -3.83 -5.12 -0.55
CA VAL A 212 -5.00 -5.34 0.31
C VAL A 212 -4.83 -6.59 1.17
N GLY A 213 -5.51 -6.63 2.30
CA GLY A 213 -5.52 -7.78 3.19
C GLY A 213 -6.87 -7.97 3.88
N LEU A 214 -7.03 -9.14 4.46
CA LEU A 214 -8.27 -9.55 5.13
C LEU A 214 -8.47 -8.82 6.48
N GLY A 215 -7.37 -8.50 7.17
CA GLY A 215 -7.39 -8.11 8.58
C GLY A 215 -7.65 -9.31 9.50
N TYR A 216 -6.94 -9.36 10.64
CA TYR A 216 -7.03 -10.47 11.59
C TYR A 216 -7.71 -10.08 12.90
N ARG A 217 -7.79 -8.78 13.22
CA ARG A 217 -8.31 -8.31 14.51
C ARG A 217 -9.83 -8.18 14.46
N ASP A 218 -10.50 -8.98 15.28
CA ASP A 218 -11.97 -8.99 15.37
C ASP A 218 -12.52 -7.69 15.96
N VAL A 219 -11.76 -7.03 16.83
CA VAL A 219 -12.11 -5.71 17.40
C VAL A 219 -12.24 -4.63 16.31
N GLU A 220 -11.39 -4.67 15.27
CA GLU A 220 -11.46 -3.73 14.15
C GLU A 220 -12.74 -3.96 13.33
N ASN A 221 -13.12 -5.23 13.13
CA ASN A 221 -14.34 -5.57 12.39
C ASN A 221 -15.60 -5.17 13.16
N THR A 222 -15.64 -5.55 14.44
CA THR A 222 -16.79 -5.29 15.32
C THR A 222 -17.03 -3.78 15.48
N ALA A 223 -15.96 -2.99 15.66
CA ALA A 223 -16.05 -1.54 15.76
C ALA A 223 -16.54 -0.86 14.48
N MET A 224 -16.30 -1.48 13.32
CA MET A 224 -16.82 -1.03 12.02
C MET A 224 -18.22 -1.58 11.72
N GLY A 225 -18.85 -2.26 12.69
CA GLY A 225 -20.19 -2.83 12.55
C GLY A 225 -20.25 -4.07 11.65
N HIS A 226 -19.16 -4.84 11.56
CA HIS A 226 -19.08 -6.03 10.73
C HIS A 226 -18.86 -7.29 11.58
N ASP A 227 -19.55 -8.38 11.23
CA ASP A 227 -19.26 -9.70 11.79
C ASP A 227 -17.89 -10.19 11.27
N PRO A 228 -16.91 -10.50 12.13
CA PRO A 228 -15.61 -11.03 11.71
C PRO A 228 -15.70 -12.28 10.82
N LYS A 229 -16.77 -13.07 10.88
CA LYS A 229 -16.99 -14.22 9.99
C LYS A 229 -17.25 -13.82 8.54
N GLN A 230 -17.67 -12.57 8.30
CA GLN A 230 -17.98 -12.04 6.97
C GLN A 230 -16.76 -11.49 6.24
N ARG A 231 -15.60 -11.35 6.90
CA ARG A 231 -14.37 -10.77 6.33
C ARG A 231 -14.03 -11.28 4.94
N VAL A 232 -14.11 -12.60 4.74
CA VAL A 232 -13.77 -13.23 3.46
C VAL A 232 -14.77 -12.85 2.38
N GLY A 233 -16.08 -12.91 2.66
CA GLY A 233 -17.10 -12.52 1.70
C GLY A 233 -16.99 -11.04 1.33
N ARG A 234 -16.80 -10.17 2.33
CA ARG A 234 -16.58 -8.73 2.12
C ARG A 234 -15.32 -8.43 1.31
N LEU A 235 -14.22 -9.17 1.52
CA LEU A 235 -13.01 -9.03 0.70
C LEU A 235 -13.28 -9.38 -0.77
N VAL A 236 -13.95 -10.51 -1.01
CA VAL A 236 -14.20 -11.04 -2.36
C VAL A 236 -15.15 -10.11 -3.12
N GLU A 237 -16.31 -9.80 -2.55
CA GLU A 237 -17.27 -8.87 -3.19
C GLU A 237 -16.67 -7.47 -3.30
N GLY A 238 -15.94 -7.01 -2.27
CA GLY A 238 -15.31 -5.69 -2.26
C GLY A 238 -14.29 -5.52 -3.39
N LEU A 239 -13.45 -6.52 -3.65
CA LEU A 239 -12.51 -6.50 -4.77
C LEU A 239 -13.24 -6.47 -6.12
N GLU A 240 -14.27 -7.31 -6.28
CA GLU A 240 -15.03 -7.36 -7.52
C GLU A 240 -15.72 -6.02 -7.83
N VAL A 241 -16.38 -5.43 -6.82
CA VAL A 241 -17.01 -4.12 -6.95
C VAL A 241 -15.98 -3.04 -7.23
N LEU A 242 -14.83 -3.04 -6.53
CA LEU A 242 -13.75 -2.09 -6.72
C LEU A 242 -13.23 -2.11 -8.16
N GLU A 243 -12.95 -3.30 -8.72
CA GLU A 243 -12.50 -3.46 -10.11
C GLU A 243 -13.55 -2.99 -11.12
N ARG A 244 -14.84 -3.30 -10.90
CA ARG A 244 -15.94 -2.82 -11.75
C ARG A 244 -16.05 -1.30 -11.72
N LEU A 245 -15.96 -0.66 -10.56
CA LEU A 245 -16.06 0.79 -10.43
C LEU A 245 -14.91 1.49 -11.17
N TRP A 246 -13.68 0.97 -11.10
CA TRP A 246 -12.53 1.53 -11.82
C TRP A 246 -12.61 1.42 -13.35
N SER A 247 -13.52 0.61 -13.90
CA SER A 247 -13.82 0.63 -15.33
C SER A 247 -14.34 1.99 -15.81
N GLY A 248 -14.99 2.76 -14.91
CA GLY A 248 -15.61 4.05 -15.20
C GLY A 248 -17.05 3.96 -15.72
N GLU A 249 -17.56 2.75 -15.94
CA GLU A 249 -18.95 2.50 -16.33
C GLU A 249 -19.88 2.46 -15.11
N PRO A 250 -21.19 2.70 -15.28
CA PRO A 250 -22.16 2.49 -14.21
C PRO A 250 -22.18 1.03 -13.78
N VAL A 251 -22.15 0.79 -12.48
CA VAL A 251 -22.13 -0.53 -11.87
C VAL A 251 -23.46 -0.80 -11.18
N ASP A 252 -24.12 -1.85 -11.64
CA ASP A 252 -25.13 -2.58 -10.89
C ASP A 252 -24.46 -3.81 -10.26
N TYR A 253 -24.71 -4.02 -8.96
CA TYR A 253 -24.15 -5.14 -8.21
C TYR A 253 -25.15 -5.58 -7.14
N GLU A 254 -25.49 -6.86 -7.13
CA GLU A 254 -26.35 -7.48 -6.11
C GLU A 254 -25.55 -8.57 -5.41
N GLY A 255 -24.97 -8.22 -4.27
CA GLY A 255 -24.14 -9.10 -3.45
C GLY A 255 -24.74 -9.33 -2.06
N ARG A 256 -24.12 -10.23 -1.31
CA ARG A 256 -24.51 -10.46 0.10
C ARG A 256 -24.10 -9.30 0.98
N HIS A 257 -23.00 -8.63 0.66
CA HIS A 257 -22.40 -7.59 1.49
C HIS A 257 -22.53 -6.19 0.90
N PHE A 258 -22.61 -6.07 -0.42
CA PHE A 258 -22.73 -4.80 -1.11
C PHE A 258 -23.83 -4.85 -2.16
N ASN A 259 -24.60 -3.76 -2.27
CA ASN A 259 -25.62 -3.60 -3.29
C ASN A 259 -25.48 -2.21 -3.91
N LEU A 260 -25.26 -2.17 -5.22
CA LEU A 260 -25.12 -0.94 -6.00
C LEU A 260 -26.14 -0.93 -7.13
N ARG A 261 -26.72 0.24 -7.40
CA ARG A 261 -27.66 0.44 -8.50
C ARG A 261 -27.25 1.66 -9.30
N SER A 262 -26.82 1.44 -10.54
CA SER A 262 -26.34 2.47 -11.46
C SER A 262 -25.27 3.40 -10.85
N VAL A 263 -24.35 2.85 -10.07
CA VAL A 263 -23.32 3.64 -9.37
C VAL A 263 -22.10 3.83 -10.27
N ARG A 264 -21.65 5.07 -10.44
CA ARG A 264 -20.44 5.42 -11.18
C ARG A 264 -19.54 6.28 -10.28
N ILE A 265 -18.25 5.95 -10.20
CA ILE A 265 -17.28 6.80 -9.49
C ILE A 265 -16.92 8.02 -10.34
N SER A 266 -16.65 9.12 -9.67
CA SER A 266 -16.27 10.41 -10.24
C SER A 266 -14.83 10.42 -10.76
N MET A 267 -13.92 9.68 -10.11
CA MET A 267 -12.53 9.60 -10.51
C MET A 267 -12.13 8.18 -10.90
N ARG A 268 -11.59 8.04 -12.11
CA ARG A 268 -10.94 6.79 -12.54
C ARG A 268 -9.45 6.84 -12.19
N PRO A 269 -8.83 5.68 -11.90
CA PRO A 269 -7.37 5.62 -11.82
C PRO A 269 -6.72 6.05 -13.14
N MET A 270 -5.48 6.56 -13.07
CA MET A 270 -4.68 6.88 -14.24
C MET A 270 -4.18 5.61 -14.95
N GLN A 271 -3.92 4.55 -14.18
CA GLN A 271 -3.40 3.30 -14.71
C GLN A 271 -4.47 2.52 -15.49
N SER A 272 -4.08 1.93 -16.62
CA SER A 272 -4.90 1.04 -17.42
C SER A 272 -4.36 -0.40 -17.36
N PRO A 273 -5.19 -1.42 -17.07
CA PRO A 273 -6.63 -1.33 -16.84
C PRO A 273 -7.03 -0.71 -15.49
N ARG A 274 -6.14 -0.80 -14.49
CA ARG A 274 -6.30 -0.27 -13.12
C ARG A 274 -4.96 -0.38 -12.37
N PRO A 275 -4.84 0.17 -11.15
CA PRO A 275 -3.69 -0.11 -10.29
C PRO A 275 -3.52 -1.62 -10.03
N PRO A 276 -2.28 -2.16 -9.96
CA PRO A 276 -2.06 -3.55 -9.60
C PRO A 276 -2.60 -3.86 -8.21
N ILE A 277 -3.26 -5.01 -8.06
CA ILE A 277 -3.82 -5.49 -6.80
C ILE A 277 -2.92 -6.58 -6.23
N TRP A 278 -2.31 -6.33 -5.07
CA TRP A 278 -1.49 -7.31 -4.38
C TRP A 278 -2.23 -7.82 -3.14
N LEU A 279 -2.60 -9.11 -3.13
CA LEU A 279 -3.37 -9.65 -2.02
C LEU A 279 -2.44 -10.29 -0.98
N ALA A 280 -2.46 -9.79 0.25
CA ALA A 280 -1.77 -10.42 1.36
C ALA A 280 -2.55 -11.63 1.88
N ALA A 281 -1.81 -12.68 2.21
CA ALA A 281 -2.35 -13.91 2.78
C ALA A 281 -1.29 -14.67 3.59
N ASN A 282 -1.75 -15.37 4.62
CA ASN A 282 -0.90 -16.18 5.50
C ASN A 282 -1.25 -17.68 5.47
N SER A 283 -2.54 -18.03 5.33
CA SER A 283 -2.99 -19.42 5.29
C SER A 283 -3.02 -19.95 3.86
N ASP A 284 -2.90 -21.27 3.68
CA ASP A 284 -2.98 -21.90 2.35
C ASP A 284 -4.28 -21.56 1.61
N GLY A 285 -5.42 -21.50 2.33
CA GLY A 285 -6.69 -21.04 1.76
C GLY A 285 -6.66 -19.56 1.34
N GLY A 286 -5.97 -18.70 2.09
CA GLY A 286 -5.69 -17.33 1.72
C GLY A 286 -4.78 -17.21 0.49
N VAL A 287 -3.75 -18.04 0.41
CA VAL A 287 -2.79 -18.07 -0.71
C VAL A 287 -3.49 -18.51 -2.00
N ARG A 288 -4.37 -19.52 -1.95
CA ARG A 288 -5.24 -19.88 -3.08
C ARG A 288 -6.15 -18.73 -3.49
N ARG A 289 -6.70 -17.99 -2.53
CA ARG A 289 -7.50 -16.79 -2.82
C ARG A 289 -6.65 -15.69 -3.49
N ALA A 290 -5.42 -15.46 -3.03
CA ALA A 290 -4.50 -14.51 -3.66
C ALA A 290 -4.16 -14.92 -5.10
N ALA A 291 -3.98 -16.22 -5.36
CA ALA A 291 -3.80 -16.74 -6.71
C ALA A 291 -5.02 -16.46 -7.61
N ARG A 292 -6.23 -16.58 -7.06
CA ARG A 292 -7.49 -16.33 -7.78
C ARG A 292 -7.79 -14.87 -8.05
N LEU A 293 -7.55 -13.99 -7.07
CA LEU A 293 -8.07 -12.62 -7.08
C LEU A 293 -6.99 -11.55 -7.29
N GLY A 294 -5.76 -11.81 -6.85
CA GLY A 294 -4.68 -10.82 -6.93
C GLY A 294 -3.86 -10.91 -8.22
N ASP A 295 -3.14 -9.85 -8.53
CA ASP A 295 -2.09 -9.85 -9.55
C ASP A 295 -0.79 -10.44 -8.99
N ALA A 296 -0.54 -10.23 -7.68
CA ALA A 296 0.55 -10.85 -6.92
C ALA A 296 0.09 -11.25 -5.51
N TRP A 297 0.84 -12.17 -4.89
CA TRP A 297 0.71 -12.48 -3.46
C TRP A 297 1.72 -11.66 -2.68
N LEU A 298 1.22 -10.77 -1.80
CA LEU A 298 2.06 -10.00 -0.88
C LEU A 298 2.44 -10.86 0.32
N MET A 299 3.65 -11.43 0.27
CA MET A 299 4.14 -12.33 1.31
C MET A 299 4.44 -11.56 2.60
N ASN A 300 3.95 -12.10 3.71
CA ASN A 300 4.05 -11.47 5.01
C ASN A 300 5.49 -11.58 5.58
N PRO A 301 5.86 -10.72 6.54
CA PRO A 301 7.24 -10.69 7.06
C PRO A 301 7.60 -11.81 8.04
N HIS A 302 6.62 -12.51 8.60
CA HIS A 302 6.82 -13.38 9.75
C HIS A 302 6.93 -14.86 9.38
N THR A 303 6.43 -15.26 8.22
CA THR A 303 6.49 -16.64 7.76
C THR A 303 7.91 -17.06 7.41
N THR A 304 8.27 -18.28 7.81
CA THR A 304 9.57 -18.89 7.55
C THR A 304 9.80 -19.11 6.06
N LEU A 305 11.07 -19.18 5.64
CA LEU A 305 11.42 -19.38 4.23
C LEU A 305 10.86 -20.71 3.67
N ALA A 306 10.93 -21.79 4.45
CA ALA A 306 10.38 -23.09 4.04
C ALA A 306 8.86 -23.05 3.82
N THR A 307 8.12 -22.39 4.71
CA THR A 307 6.67 -22.23 4.55
C THR A 307 6.34 -21.34 3.35
N LEU A 308 7.08 -20.24 3.15
CA LEU A 308 6.92 -19.37 1.97
C LEU A 308 7.15 -20.13 0.66
N GLU A 309 8.18 -20.97 0.59
CA GLU A 309 8.48 -21.78 -0.59
C GLU A 309 7.35 -22.76 -0.93
N ARG A 310 6.85 -23.49 0.08
CA ARG A 310 5.69 -24.39 -0.06
C ARG A 310 4.45 -23.63 -0.54
N GLN A 311 4.15 -22.49 0.08
CA GLN A 311 2.99 -21.67 -0.24
C GLN A 311 3.11 -21.01 -1.61
N LEU A 312 4.32 -20.62 -2.03
CA LEU A 312 4.56 -20.06 -3.35
C LEU A 312 4.35 -21.12 -4.44
N ALA A 313 4.78 -22.36 -4.20
CA ALA A 313 4.48 -23.49 -5.08
C ALA A 313 2.97 -23.73 -5.18
N LEU A 314 2.24 -23.64 -4.06
CA LEU A 314 0.78 -23.68 -4.02
C LEU A 314 0.15 -22.53 -4.84
N PHE A 315 0.60 -21.29 -4.65
CA PHE A 315 0.13 -20.12 -5.37
C PHE A 315 0.30 -20.28 -6.88
N ARG A 316 1.50 -20.70 -7.32
CA ARG A 316 1.82 -20.92 -8.74
C ARG A 316 0.93 -22.01 -9.34
N ARG A 317 0.80 -23.16 -8.66
CA ARG A 317 -0.07 -24.27 -9.11
C ARG A 317 -1.52 -23.83 -9.26
N GLU A 318 -2.06 -23.09 -8.28
CA GLU A 318 -3.44 -22.59 -8.33
C GLU A 318 -3.63 -21.64 -9.53
N ARG A 319 -2.69 -20.72 -9.79
CA ARG A 319 -2.75 -19.83 -10.97
C ARG A 319 -2.72 -20.60 -12.27
N THR A 320 -1.82 -21.58 -12.40
CA THR A 320 -1.73 -22.46 -13.58
C THR A 320 -3.04 -23.21 -13.82
N ALA A 321 -3.63 -23.80 -12.77
CA ALA A 321 -4.91 -24.52 -12.88
C ALA A 321 -6.06 -23.62 -13.34
N LEU A 322 -6.01 -22.33 -13.01
CA LEU A 322 -7.00 -21.33 -13.42
C LEU A 322 -6.70 -20.67 -14.77
N GLY A 323 -5.62 -21.05 -15.45
CA GLY A 323 -5.16 -20.39 -16.67
C GLY A 323 -4.72 -18.93 -16.47
N ARG A 324 -4.44 -18.50 -15.24
CA ARG A 324 -3.96 -17.14 -14.94
C ARG A 324 -2.46 -17.03 -15.26
N PRO A 325 -2.00 -15.88 -15.78
CA PRO A 325 -0.57 -15.67 -16.05
C PRO A 325 0.24 -15.74 -14.76
N ALA A 326 1.53 -16.08 -14.85
CA ALA A 326 2.47 -15.92 -13.74
C ALA A 326 2.43 -14.47 -13.22
N PRO A 327 2.60 -14.24 -11.91
CA PRO A 327 2.61 -12.88 -11.38
C PRO A 327 3.79 -12.11 -11.97
N ALA A 328 3.60 -10.83 -12.30
CA ALA A 328 4.70 -9.96 -12.71
C ALA A 328 5.68 -9.70 -11.57
N GLU A 329 5.23 -9.82 -10.32
CA GLU A 329 6.02 -9.56 -9.13
C GLU A 329 5.85 -10.65 -8.08
N ILE A 330 6.92 -10.93 -7.35
CA ILE A 330 6.94 -11.77 -6.15
C ILE A 330 7.37 -10.89 -4.98
N PRO A 331 6.44 -10.13 -4.37
CA PRO A 331 6.75 -9.19 -3.30
C PRO A 331 6.83 -9.86 -1.93
N LEU A 332 7.89 -9.53 -1.18
CA LEU A 332 8.14 -10.01 0.18
C LEU A 332 8.37 -8.84 1.12
N ILE A 333 7.61 -8.77 2.21
CA ILE A 333 7.91 -7.84 3.30
C ILE A 333 8.90 -8.52 4.25
N LYS A 334 9.89 -7.80 4.78
CA LYS A 334 10.72 -8.24 5.91
C LYS A 334 10.99 -7.09 6.86
N GLU A 335 11.07 -7.39 8.15
CA GLU A 335 11.69 -6.46 9.09
C GLU A 335 13.20 -6.55 8.89
N CYS A 336 13.87 -5.40 8.87
CA CYS A 336 15.28 -5.33 8.55
C CYS A 336 15.97 -4.27 9.41
N TYR A 337 17.21 -4.55 9.82
CA TYR A 337 18.05 -3.58 10.52
C TYR A 337 19.52 -3.83 10.23
N VAL A 338 20.21 -2.76 9.83
CA VAL A 338 21.60 -2.83 9.38
C VAL A 338 22.46 -1.87 10.20
N SER A 339 23.55 -2.41 10.73
CA SER A 339 24.62 -1.66 11.40
C SER A 339 25.97 -2.04 10.79
N PRO A 340 27.07 -1.28 10.97
CA PRO A 340 28.38 -1.66 10.42
C PRO A 340 28.86 -3.03 10.90
N GLU A 341 28.68 -3.36 12.17
CA GLU A 341 28.95 -4.70 12.72
C GLU A 341 27.66 -5.48 13.02
N ALA A 342 27.70 -6.80 12.76
CA ALA A 342 26.57 -7.68 13.02
C ALA A 342 26.17 -7.73 14.51
N ALA A 343 27.15 -7.74 15.43
CA ALA A 343 26.89 -7.75 16.87
C ALA A 343 26.13 -6.48 17.33
N THR A 344 26.54 -5.32 16.82
CA THR A 344 25.87 -4.03 17.07
C THR A 344 24.44 -4.05 16.54
N ALA A 345 24.23 -4.55 15.32
CA ALA A 345 22.90 -4.68 14.73
C ALA A 345 21.95 -5.53 15.59
N VAL A 346 22.44 -6.66 16.09
CA VAL A 346 21.68 -7.57 16.98
C VAL A 346 21.34 -6.88 18.30
N ALA A 347 22.33 -6.27 18.97
CA ALA A 347 22.13 -5.63 20.26
C ALA A 347 21.14 -4.46 20.18
N GLU A 348 21.24 -3.63 19.14
CA GLU A 348 20.31 -2.51 18.93
C GLU A 348 18.90 -3.01 18.56
N ALA A 349 18.77 -3.98 17.65
CA ALA A 349 17.47 -4.51 17.25
C ALA A 349 16.73 -5.17 18.42
N ALA A 350 17.44 -5.97 19.25
CA ALA A 350 16.85 -6.66 20.40
C ALA A 350 16.16 -5.70 21.39
N ARG A 351 16.68 -4.46 21.54
CA ARG A 351 16.11 -3.43 22.43
C ARG A 351 14.71 -2.97 22.01
N PHE A 352 14.41 -2.95 20.70
CA PHE A 352 13.16 -2.39 20.17
C PHE A 352 12.17 -3.46 19.69
N VAL A 353 12.66 -4.66 19.35
CA VAL A 353 11.80 -5.77 18.91
C VAL A 353 10.98 -6.35 20.06
N GLY A 354 11.53 -6.40 21.27
CA GLY A 354 10.86 -6.97 22.46
C GLY A 354 9.44 -6.42 22.69
N PRO A 355 9.26 -5.10 22.86
CA PRO A 355 7.95 -4.47 23.08
C PRO A 355 6.93 -4.72 21.94
N LYS A 356 7.40 -4.71 20.68
CA LYS A 356 6.54 -4.96 19.50
C LYS A 356 5.99 -6.39 19.50
N TYR A 357 6.80 -7.38 19.85
CA TYR A 357 6.36 -8.78 19.89
C TYR A 357 5.46 -9.07 21.08
N GLN A 358 5.65 -8.39 22.20
CA GLN A 358 4.69 -8.42 23.30
C GLN A 358 3.32 -7.85 22.88
N ALA A 359 3.29 -6.77 22.09
CA ALA A 359 2.04 -6.24 21.55
C ALA A 359 1.41 -7.15 20.49
N TYR A 360 2.19 -7.78 19.60
CA TYR A 360 1.65 -8.76 18.65
C TYR A 360 1.10 -10.02 19.31
N ARG A 361 1.70 -10.44 20.44
CA ARG A 361 1.11 -11.46 21.32
C ARG A 361 -0.22 -11.00 21.90
N ARG A 362 -0.31 -9.77 22.41
CA ARG A 362 -1.58 -9.17 22.89
C ARG A 362 -2.63 -9.04 21.78
N TRP A 363 -2.21 -8.88 20.54
CA TRP A 363 -3.09 -8.80 19.37
C TRP A 363 -3.39 -10.17 18.74
N GLU A 364 -2.92 -11.27 19.33
CA GLU A 364 -3.12 -12.65 18.87
C GLU A 364 -2.69 -12.89 17.41
N GLN A 365 -1.67 -12.18 16.94
CA GLN A 365 -1.18 -12.28 15.56
C GLN A 365 -0.63 -13.69 15.24
N ASP A 366 -0.19 -14.43 16.25
CA ASP A 366 0.22 -15.83 16.17
C ASP A 366 -0.91 -16.73 15.66
N LYS A 367 -2.18 -16.46 16.02
CA LYS A 367 -3.34 -17.21 15.53
C LYS A 367 -3.58 -17.01 14.02
N ALA A 368 -3.00 -15.96 13.43
CA ALA A 368 -3.07 -15.67 12.00
C ALA A 368 -1.86 -16.21 11.21
N LEU A 369 -0.91 -16.89 11.87
CA LEU A 369 0.22 -17.57 11.24
C LEU A 369 -0.13 -19.02 10.85
N PRO A 370 0.64 -19.65 9.95
CA PRO A 370 0.53 -21.08 9.66
C PRO A 370 0.68 -21.93 10.92
N ALA A 371 -0.02 -23.08 10.97
CA ALA A 371 0.04 -24.00 12.09
C ALA A 371 1.49 -24.44 12.40
N GLY A 372 1.90 -24.33 13.67
CA GLY A 372 3.24 -24.64 14.15
C GLY A 372 4.19 -23.43 14.23
N GLU A 373 3.80 -22.27 13.74
CA GLU A 373 4.57 -21.03 13.89
C GLU A 373 4.03 -20.19 15.06
N SER A 374 4.85 -19.95 16.08
CA SER A 374 4.49 -19.11 17.23
C SER A 374 5.48 -17.95 17.42
N PHE A 375 5.13 -16.99 18.29
CA PHE A 375 6.06 -15.99 18.81
C PHE A 375 6.67 -16.43 20.16
N ASP A 376 6.67 -17.73 20.46
CA ASP A 376 7.09 -18.33 21.73
C ASP A 376 8.48 -18.94 21.61
N ALA A 377 9.45 -18.09 21.28
CA ALA A 377 10.85 -18.47 21.16
C ALA A 377 11.78 -17.33 21.60
N SER A 378 13.06 -17.62 21.87
CA SER A 378 14.05 -16.58 22.20
C SER A 378 14.23 -15.61 21.03
N PHE A 379 14.73 -14.39 21.27
CA PHE A 379 14.99 -13.43 20.19
C PHE A 379 15.83 -14.05 19.06
N ASP A 380 16.86 -14.84 19.39
CA ASP A 380 17.70 -15.51 18.41
C ASP A 380 16.98 -16.61 17.61
N GLN A 381 15.93 -17.21 18.16
CA GLN A 381 15.09 -18.18 17.45
C GLN A 381 14.01 -17.48 16.62
N LEU A 382 13.42 -16.39 17.14
CA LEU A 382 12.46 -15.57 16.40
C LEU A 382 13.13 -14.81 15.26
N ALA A 383 14.39 -14.40 15.41
CA ALA A 383 15.12 -13.64 14.41
C ALA A 383 15.51 -14.48 13.20
N ARG A 384 15.78 -15.78 13.39
CA ARG A 384 16.06 -16.71 12.28
C ARG A 384 14.85 -16.76 11.34
N ASP A 385 15.10 -16.44 10.07
CA ASP A 385 14.13 -16.40 8.96
C ASP A 385 12.97 -15.40 9.05
N ARG A 386 12.81 -14.65 10.15
CA ARG A 386 11.78 -13.61 10.28
C ARG A 386 12.33 -12.19 10.17
N PHE A 387 13.60 -11.98 10.55
CA PHE A 387 14.25 -10.69 10.45
C PHE A 387 15.53 -10.74 9.62
N LEU A 388 15.82 -9.63 8.95
CA LEU A 388 17.10 -9.37 8.32
C LEU A 388 17.90 -8.42 9.20
N VAL A 389 18.62 -8.97 10.18
CA VAL A 389 19.44 -8.18 11.11
C VAL A 389 20.90 -8.57 10.95
N GLY A 390 21.77 -7.59 10.74
CA GLY A 390 23.21 -7.84 10.62
C GLY A 390 24.01 -6.68 10.02
N ASP A 391 25.23 -7.01 9.62
CA ASP A 391 26.07 -6.15 8.79
C ASP A 391 25.64 -6.18 7.31
N PRO A 392 26.14 -5.28 6.46
CA PRO A 392 25.76 -5.25 5.04
C PRO A 392 26.03 -6.55 4.28
N ALA A 393 27.10 -7.29 4.59
CA ALA A 393 27.44 -8.52 3.87
C ALA A 393 26.40 -9.60 4.14
N ARG A 394 26.05 -9.80 5.41
CA ARG A 394 24.97 -10.72 5.80
C ARG A 394 23.64 -10.38 5.14
N ILE A 395 23.31 -9.09 5.03
CA ILE A 395 22.05 -8.67 4.40
C ILE A 395 22.05 -8.94 2.89
N VAL A 396 23.20 -8.77 2.21
CA VAL A 396 23.35 -9.17 0.81
C VAL A 396 23.11 -10.67 0.64
N ASP A 397 23.74 -11.49 1.48
CA ASP A 397 23.59 -12.96 1.42
C ASP A 397 22.12 -13.39 1.64
N GLU A 398 21.44 -12.78 2.61
CA GLU A 398 20.03 -13.07 2.87
C GLU A 398 19.11 -12.66 1.71
N ILE A 399 19.32 -11.47 1.11
CA ILE A 399 18.56 -11.05 -0.07
C ILE A 399 18.80 -12.03 -1.23
N ALA A 400 20.04 -12.43 -1.46
CA ALA A 400 20.38 -13.42 -2.48
C ALA A 400 19.68 -14.76 -2.22
N ARG A 401 19.66 -15.22 -0.97
CA ARG A 401 18.97 -16.45 -0.53
C ARG A 401 17.46 -16.41 -0.82
N TYR A 402 16.78 -15.30 -0.51
CA TYR A 402 15.36 -15.14 -0.83
C TYR A 402 15.10 -15.03 -2.34
N ARG A 403 15.98 -14.35 -3.08
CA ARG A 403 15.90 -14.26 -4.53
C ARG A 403 16.05 -15.64 -5.18
N GLU A 404 17.06 -16.41 -4.78
CA GLU A 404 17.34 -17.74 -5.34
C GLU A 404 16.21 -18.73 -5.05
N ARG A 405 15.77 -18.81 -3.79
CA ARG A 405 14.79 -19.84 -3.37
C ARG A 405 13.36 -19.51 -3.75
N LEU A 406 12.98 -18.23 -3.77
CA LEU A 406 11.60 -17.82 -4.03
C LEU A 406 11.41 -17.10 -5.38
N GLY A 407 12.48 -16.58 -5.99
CA GLY A 407 12.36 -15.69 -7.15
C GLY A 407 11.81 -14.32 -6.78
N VAL A 408 12.10 -13.82 -5.57
CA VAL A 408 11.61 -12.51 -5.09
C VAL A 408 12.09 -11.39 -6.01
N THR A 409 11.14 -10.58 -6.49
CA THR A 409 11.40 -9.43 -7.38
C THR A 409 11.26 -8.09 -6.65
N MET A 410 10.60 -8.07 -5.48
CA MET A 410 10.42 -6.89 -4.65
C MET A 410 10.58 -7.24 -3.18
N MET A 411 11.53 -6.61 -2.50
CA MET A 411 11.68 -6.70 -1.04
C MET A 411 11.29 -5.40 -0.38
N ILE A 412 10.31 -5.45 0.52
CA ILE A 412 9.81 -4.29 1.26
C ILE A 412 10.34 -4.37 2.69
N PHE A 413 11.20 -3.42 3.06
CA PHE A 413 11.84 -3.41 4.37
C PHE A 413 11.08 -2.52 5.35
N ARG A 414 10.74 -3.06 6.52
CA ARG A 414 10.33 -2.30 7.69
C ARG A 414 11.57 -2.08 8.56
N LEU A 415 11.98 -0.83 8.69
CA LEU A 415 13.28 -0.43 9.26
C LEU A 415 13.18 0.31 10.60
N GLN A 416 11.96 0.57 11.07
CA GLN A 416 11.72 1.30 12.32
C GLN A 416 10.76 0.50 13.22
N TRP A 417 11.06 0.54 14.51
CA TRP A 417 10.26 -0.06 15.58
C TRP A 417 9.87 1.01 16.62
N PRO A 418 8.81 0.78 17.41
CA PRO A 418 8.38 1.73 18.44
C PRO A 418 9.54 2.16 19.36
N GLY A 419 9.66 3.46 19.61
CA GLY A 419 10.69 4.03 20.47
C GLY A 419 12.10 4.07 19.88
N MET A 420 12.30 3.60 18.64
CA MET A 420 13.59 3.71 17.96
C MET A 420 13.84 5.14 17.52
N ASP A 421 15.03 5.67 17.84
CA ASP A 421 15.42 7.02 17.43
C ASP A 421 15.69 7.08 15.92
N GLN A 422 15.50 8.27 15.38
CA GLN A 422 15.64 8.54 13.95
C GLN A 422 17.06 8.32 13.44
N GLU A 423 18.09 8.61 14.24
CA GLU A 423 19.49 8.47 13.80
C GLU A 423 19.82 7.02 13.44
N ARG A 424 19.38 6.07 14.27
CA ARG A 424 19.51 4.64 14.00
C ARG A 424 18.78 4.22 12.72
N VAL A 425 17.55 4.72 12.50
CA VAL A 425 16.76 4.40 11.31
C VAL A 425 17.44 4.92 10.04
N LEU A 426 17.88 6.19 10.04
CA LEU A 426 18.56 6.80 8.90
C LEU A 426 19.92 6.14 8.61
N ARG A 427 20.67 5.74 9.65
CA ARG A 427 21.90 4.96 9.48
C ARG A 427 21.63 3.65 8.75
N SER A 428 20.60 2.90 9.18
CA SER A 428 20.22 1.64 8.55
C SER A 428 19.81 1.84 7.07
N ILE A 429 18.99 2.86 6.77
CA ILE A 429 18.60 3.20 5.38
C ILE A 429 19.84 3.52 4.53
N ARG A 430 20.76 4.33 5.06
CA ARG A 430 21.98 4.73 4.35
C ARG A 430 22.89 3.53 4.06
N LEU A 431 23.10 2.65 5.05
CA LEU A 431 23.91 1.44 4.87
C LEU A 431 23.28 0.49 3.85
N LEU A 432 21.96 0.29 3.89
CA LEU A 432 21.25 -0.50 2.89
C LEU A 432 21.54 0.04 1.49
N GLY A 433 21.29 1.32 1.25
CA GLY A 433 21.53 1.89 -0.07
C GLY A 433 22.98 1.83 -0.52
N GLN A 434 23.93 2.25 0.32
CA GLN A 434 25.34 2.38 -0.06
C GLN A 434 26.12 1.06 -0.13
N LYS A 435 25.70 0.03 0.60
CA LYS A 435 26.47 -1.22 0.74
C LYS A 435 25.71 -2.46 0.28
N VAL A 436 24.38 -2.42 0.27
CA VAL A 436 23.53 -3.57 -0.06
C VAL A 436 22.84 -3.40 -1.41
N LEU A 437 21.98 -2.40 -1.57
CA LEU A 437 21.09 -2.29 -2.75
C LEU A 437 21.88 -2.19 -4.05
N LEU A 438 23.00 -1.45 -4.06
CA LEU A 438 23.91 -1.31 -5.21
C LEU A 438 24.38 -2.67 -5.77
N LYS A 439 24.48 -3.71 -4.94
CA LYS A 439 24.90 -5.07 -5.36
C LYS A 439 23.86 -5.77 -6.24
N PHE A 440 22.62 -5.28 -6.22
CA PHE A 440 21.50 -5.83 -6.98
C PHE A 440 21.02 -4.90 -8.10
N LEU A 441 21.75 -3.82 -8.40
CA LEU A 441 21.40 -2.87 -9.46
C LEU A 441 22.03 -3.20 -10.83
N GLY A 442 22.79 -4.30 -10.92
CA GLY A 442 23.47 -4.79 -12.12
C GLY A 442 22.56 -5.44 -13.15
#